data_AF-A0A660Z0V9-F1
#
_entry.id   AF-A0A660Z0V9-F1
#
_cell.length_a   1.000
_cell.length_b   1.000
_cell.length_c   1.000
_cell.angle_alpha   90.00
_cell.angle_beta   90.00
_cell.angle_gamma   90.00
#
_symmetry.space_group_name_H-M   'P 1'
#
loop_
_entity.id
_entity.type
_entity.pdbx_description
1 polymer ?
#
loop_
_entity_poly.entity_id
_entity_poly.type
_entity_poly.pdbx_seq_one_letter_code
_entity_poly.pdbx_strand_id
1 'polypeptide(L)'
;MKNVSAELKTELKRIIFLLLGVALFAIVYYIPHLPDAVDPMGKHFTLSKEGKGALAIFLLAGTWWLFEVVPIGITSLTIGILQVLFLIRPAKAAFNDFMDPSVMFIFASIMIGLVFTKTGLTKRLAYKMLSIVGEKTSMIYLGCFLVTATLTHFMAHTAVAATIYPLLLAIYNLYGEEDKPTKFGKGLFIGMAYVAGAGSIVTLLGAARGAVAISFFSDIVGRSVSFFELSYYMFPIGWIMV
;
A
#
# COMPACT_ATOMS: atom_id res chain seq x y z
N MET A 1 28.15 -1.91 -24.42
CA MET A 1 28.90 -1.43 -23.25
C MET A 1 28.15 -0.43 -22.36
N LYS A 2 27.39 0.56 -22.88
CA LYS A 2 26.65 1.53 -22.02
C LYS A 2 25.58 0.89 -21.11
N ASN A 3 24.84 -0.13 -21.58
CA ASN A 3 23.81 -0.81 -20.76
C ASN A 3 24.40 -1.61 -19.59
N VAL A 4 25.53 -2.29 -19.79
CA VAL A 4 26.19 -3.10 -18.75
C VAL A 4 26.69 -2.22 -17.59
N SER A 5 27.23 -1.03 -17.89
CA SER A 5 27.67 -0.08 -16.85
C SER A 5 26.50 0.51 -16.04
N ALA A 6 25.33 0.69 -16.66
CA ALA A 6 24.14 1.18 -15.98
C ALA A 6 23.54 0.10 -15.06
N GLU A 7 23.45 -1.14 -15.53
CA GLU A 7 23.02 -2.29 -14.72
C GLU A 7 23.94 -2.51 -13.52
N LEU A 8 25.27 -2.49 -13.72
CA LEU A 8 26.25 -2.59 -12.63
C LEU A 8 26.07 -1.51 -11.55
N LYS A 9 25.76 -0.27 -11.95
CA LYS A 9 25.50 0.83 -10.99
C LYS A 9 24.21 0.62 -10.20
N THR A 10 23.17 0.06 -10.83
CA THR A 10 21.90 -0.26 -10.17
C THR A 10 22.07 -1.39 -9.17
N GLU A 11 22.76 -2.47 -9.56
CA GLU A 11 23.07 -3.59 -8.68
C GLU A 11 23.96 -3.18 -7.51
N LEU A 12 24.97 -2.34 -7.75
CA LEU A 12 25.83 -1.83 -6.66
C LEU A 12 25.03 -1.01 -5.64
N LYS A 13 24.13 -0.11 -6.08
CA LYS A 13 23.26 0.65 -5.19
C LYS A 13 22.38 -0.27 -4.35
N ARG A 14 21.80 -1.29 -4.98
CA ARG A 14 20.97 -2.29 -4.30
C ARG A 14 21.75 -3.02 -3.21
N ILE A 15 22.98 -3.45 -3.51
CA ILE A 15 23.87 -4.11 -2.54
C ILE A 15 24.21 -3.17 -1.39
N ILE A 16 24.52 -1.90 -1.66
CA ILE A 16 24.84 -0.91 -0.63
C ILE A 16 23.69 -0.75 0.36
N PHE A 17 22.45 -0.58 -0.11
CA PHE A 17 21.30 -0.40 0.78
C PHE A 17 20.90 -1.70 1.51
N LEU A 18 21.13 -2.86 0.89
CA LEU A 18 20.98 -4.15 1.56
C LEU A 18 21.95 -4.25 2.74
N LEU A 19 23.23 -3.98 2.49
CA LEU A 19 24.28 -3.97 3.51
C LEU A 19 24.04 -2.88 4.57
N LEU A 20 23.49 -1.72 4.19
CA LEU A 20 23.13 -0.66 5.13
C LEU A 20 22.09 -1.16 6.15
N GLY A 21 21.04 -1.85 5.70
CA GLY A 21 20.03 -2.42 6.61
C GLY A 21 20.64 -3.45 7.57
N VAL A 22 21.54 -4.32 7.07
CA VAL A 22 22.26 -5.30 7.91
C VAL A 22 23.22 -4.61 8.88
N ALA A 23 23.93 -3.57 8.44
CA ALA A 23 24.83 -2.79 9.28
C ALA A 23 24.06 -2.08 10.40
N LEU A 24 22.93 -1.44 10.09
CA LEU A 24 22.07 -0.81 11.10
C LEU A 24 21.55 -1.81 12.12
N PHE A 25 21.14 -3.00 11.67
CA PHE A 25 20.77 -4.10 12.57
C PHE A 25 21.93 -4.46 13.49
N ALA A 26 23.12 -4.74 12.94
CA ALA A 26 24.27 -5.18 13.71
C ALA A 26 24.73 -4.10 14.71
N ILE A 27 24.81 -2.84 14.27
CA ILE A 27 25.18 -1.71 15.11
C ILE A 27 24.22 -1.60 16.29
N VAL A 28 22.92 -1.57 16.03
CA VAL A 28 21.92 -1.43 17.11
C VAL A 28 21.88 -2.65 18.00
N TYR A 29 22.00 -3.87 17.46
CA TYR A 29 21.96 -5.09 18.26
C TYR A 29 23.18 -5.27 19.16
N TYR A 30 24.39 -4.90 18.70
CA TYR A 30 25.64 -5.12 19.43
C TYR A 30 26.15 -3.92 20.25
N ILE A 31 25.58 -2.71 20.06
CA ILE A 31 25.95 -1.54 20.88
C ILE A 31 25.72 -1.81 22.38
N PRO A 32 26.54 -1.26 23.30
CA PRO A 32 26.29 -1.37 24.74
C PRO A 32 24.91 -0.86 25.16
N HIS A 33 24.45 -1.19 26.37
CA HIS A 33 23.14 -0.77 26.85
C HIS A 33 22.96 0.75 26.71
N LEU A 34 21.92 1.16 25.99
CA LEU A 34 21.59 2.57 25.81
C LEU A 34 21.10 3.15 27.16
N PRO A 35 21.32 4.44 27.42
CA PRO A 35 20.79 5.08 28.62
C PRO A 35 19.26 5.01 28.65
N ASP A 36 18.71 4.94 29.87
CA ASP A 36 17.27 4.86 30.07
C ASP A 36 16.57 6.09 29.50
N ALA A 37 15.41 5.87 28.86
CA ALA A 37 14.55 6.97 28.45
C ALA A 37 13.85 7.52 29.69
N VAL A 38 13.94 8.83 29.89
CA VAL A 38 13.28 9.52 31.02
C VAL A 38 12.12 10.34 30.46
N ASP A 39 10.91 10.02 30.91
CA ASP A 39 9.71 10.80 30.59
C ASP A 39 9.76 12.17 31.31
N PRO A 40 9.11 13.25 30.80
CA PRO A 40 8.87 14.49 31.52
C PRO A 40 8.46 14.34 33.01
N MET A 41 7.83 13.23 33.39
CA MET A 41 7.47 12.91 34.78
C MET A 41 8.59 12.25 35.61
N GLY A 42 9.80 12.10 35.07
CA GLY A 42 10.96 11.50 35.74
C GLY A 42 10.96 9.98 35.81
N LYS A 43 10.05 9.31 35.08
CA LYS A 43 9.99 7.85 35.04
C LYS A 43 11.03 7.28 34.07
N HIS A 44 11.85 6.36 34.56
CA HIS A 44 12.86 5.66 33.77
C HIS A 44 12.25 4.47 33.02
N PHE A 45 12.53 4.39 31.72
CA PHE A 45 12.17 3.29 30.85
C PHE A 45 13.45 2.65 30.31
N THR A 46 13.80 1.49 30.87
CA THR A 46 14.96 0.70 30.45
C THR A 46 14.65 -0.02 29.14
N LEU A 47 15.54 0.05 28.16
CA LEU A 47 15.39 -0.69 26.91
C LEU A 47 15.80 -2.15 27.10
N SER A 48 14.81 -3.06 27.13
CA SER A 48 15.09 -4.50 27.28
C SER A 48 15.90 -5.05 26.09
N LYS A 49 16.51 -6.22 26.27
CA LYS A 49 17.26 -6.91 25.21
C LYS A 49 16.38 -7.20 24.00
N GLU A 50 15.14 -7.62 24.25
CA GLU A 50 14.11 -7.90 23.25
C GLU A 50 13.69 -6.60 22.55
N GLY A 51 13.46 -5.52 23.30
CA GLY A 51 13.11 -4.20 22.75
C GLY A 51 14.20 -3.64 21.83
N LYS A 52 15.46 -3.77 22.24
CA LYS A 52 16.63 -3.41 21.42
C LYS A 52 16.71 -4.28 20.15
N GLY A 53 16.46 -5.58 20.26
CA GLY A 53 16.38 -6.48 19.11
C GLY A 53 15.25 -6.10 18.15
N ALA A 54 14.08 -5.74 18.67
CA ALA A 54 12.95 -5.27 17.87
C ALA A 54 13.30 -3.98 17.10
N LEU A 55 13.97 -3.02 17.73
CA LEU A 55 14.47 -1.80 17.07
C LEU A 55 15.49 -2.11 15.97
N ALA A 56 16.42 -3.03 16.22
CA ALA A 56 17.40 -3.45 15.22
C ALA A 56 16.71 -4.05 13.98
N ILE A 57 15.73 -4.95 14.18
CA ILE A 57 14.92 -5.53 13.08
C ILE A 57 14.12 -4.43 12.37
N PHE A 58 13.52 -3.51 13.12
CA PHE A 58 12.74 -2.41 12.55
C PHE A 58 13.59 -1.53 11.61
N LEU A 59 14.83 -1.19 12.00
CA LEU A 59 15.72 -0.40 11.15
C LEU A 59 16.16 -1.15 9.89
N LEU A 60 16.40 -2.45 9.99
CA LEU A 60 16.69 -3.29 8.84
C LEU A 60 15.50 -3.32 7.87
N ALA A 61 14.31 -3.62 8.39
CA ALA A 61 13.08 -3.69 7.60
C ALA A 61 12.73 -2.34 6.98
N GLY A 62 12.79 -1.26 7.77
CA GLY A 62 12.52 0.10 7.31
C GLY A 62 13.47 0.55 6.21
N THR A 63 14.75 0.23 6.33
CA THR A 63 15.74 0.50 5.27
C THR A 63 15.41 -0.29 4.01
N TRP A 64 15.12 -1.59 4.14
CA TRP A 64 14.82 -2.44 2.98
C TRP A 64 13.52 -2.06 2.28
N TRP A 65 12.49 -1.66 3.02
CA TRP A 65 11.23 -1.18 2.47
C TRP A 65 11.35 0.20 1.83
N LEU A 66 12.09 1.13 2.44
CA LEU A 66 12.26 2.49 1.91
C LEU A 66 13.00 2.50 0.57
N PHE A 67 14.03 1.65 0.44
CA PHE A 67 14.84 1.57 -0.78
C PHE A 67 14.41 0.44 -1.73
N GLU A 68 13.36 -0.31 -1.39
CA GLU A 68 12.80 -1.42 -2.16
C GLU A 68 13.86 -2.42 -2.67
N VAL A 69 14.93 -2.64 -1.90
CA VAL A 69 16.08 -3.46 -2.32
C VAL A 69 15.76 -4.94 -2.41
N VAL A 70 14.72 -5.36 -1.68
CA VAL A 70 14.21 -6.71 -1.63
C VAL A 70 12.68 -6.64 -1.66
N PRO A 71 11.98 -7.54 -2.39
CA PRO A 71 10.52 -7.61 -2.38
C PRO A 71 9.92 -7.57 -0.97
N ILE A 72 8.85 -6.80 -0.80
CA ILE A 72 8.25 -6.51 0.51
C ILE A 72 7.97 -7.78 1.34
N GLY A 73 7.50 -8.86 0.69
CA GLY A 73 7.19 -10.13 1.36
C GLY A 73 8.43 -10.89 1.86
N ILE A 74 9.56 -10.81 1.17
CA ILE A 74 10.82 -11.43 1.63
C ILE A 74 11.32 -10.70 2.87
N THR A 75 11.25 -9.36 2.88
CA THR A 75 11.55 -8.57 4.07
C THR A 75 10.62 -8.93 5.24
N SER A 76 9.31 -9.08 5.00
CA SER A 76 8.35 -9.50 6.03
C SER A 76 8.66 -10.87 6.62
N LEU A 77 9.01 -11.87 5.79
CA LEU A 77 9.44 -13.19 6.28
C LEU A 77 10.76 -13.11 7.07
N THR A 78 11.69 -12.27 6.60
CA THR A 78 12.97 -12.04 7.29
C THR A 78 12.74 -11.47 8.69
N ILE A 79 11.80 -10.53 8.85
CA ILE A 79 11.40 -10.00 10.16
C ILE A 79 10.96 -11.12 11.10
N GLY A 80 10.05 -12.00 10.66
CA GLY A 80 9.57 -13.13 11.46
C GLY A 80 10.68 -14.09 11.85
N ILE A 81 11.56 -14.45 10.90
CA ILE A 81 12.70 -15.34 11.14
C ILE A 81 13.69 -14.72 12.13
N LEU A 82 14.06 -13.45 11.94
CA LEU A 82 15.01 -12.75 12.82
C LEU A 82 14.45 -12.60 14.25
N GLN A 83 13.15 -12.34 14.40
CA GLN A 83 12.53 -12.27 15.74
C GLN A 83 12.73 -13.57 16.52
N VAL A 84 12.64 -14.72 15.86
CA VAL A 84 12.83 -16.03 16.49
C VAL A 84 14.30 -16.36 16.69
N LEU A 85 15.15 -16.14 15.69
CA LEU A 85 16.58 -16.43 15.77
C LEU A 85 17.28 -15.62 16.88
N PHE A 86 16.87 -14.37 17.07
CA PHE A 86 17.43 -13.49 18.10
C PHE A 86 16.66 -13.54 19.43
N LEU A 87 15.72 -14.49 19.58
CA LEU A 87 14.93 -14.72 20.79
C LEU A 87 14.16 -13.48 21.28
N ILE A 88 13.72 -12.63 20.35
CA ILE A 88 12.95 -11.41 20.65
C ILE A 88 11.51 -11.79 21.01
N ARG A 89 10.91 -12.73 20.26
CA ARG A 89 9.58 -13.28 20.54
C ARG A 89 9.58 -14.79 20.29
N PRO A 90 8.74 -15.57 21.02
CA PRO A 90 8.55 -16.98 20.75
C PRO A 90 8.06 -17.21 19.31
N ALA A 91 8.50 -18.31 18.68
CA ALA A 91 8.14 -18.64 17.29
C ALA A 91 6.63 -18.65 17.07
N LYS A 92 5.87 -19.26 17.99
CA LYS A 92 4.41 -19.28 17.91
C LYS A 92 3.81 -17.87 17.86
N ALA A 93 4.34 -16.92 18.62
CA ALA A 93 3.85 -15.54 18.61
C ALA A 93 4.26 -14.81 17.33
N ALA A 94 5.52 -14.88 16.94
CA ALA A 94 6.04 -14.17 15.75
C ALA A 94 5.35 -14.62 14.44
N PHE A 95 5.04 -15.91 14.29
CA PHE A 95 4.37 -16.42 13.09
C PHE A 95 2.84 -16.30 13.15
N ASN A 96 2.24 -16.11 14.33
CA ASN A 96 0.78 -15.90 14.43
C ASN A 96 0.35 -14.58 13.77
N ASP A 97 1.20 -13.56 13.82
CA ASP A 97 0.94 -12.24 13.20
C ASP A 97 0.68 -12.33 11.68
N PHE A 98 1.17 -13.37 10.99
CA PHE A 98 0.87 -13.60 9.56
C PHE A 98 -0.56 -14.11 9.31
N MET A 99 -1.23 -14.59 10.35
CA MET A 99 -2.60 -15.11 10.32
C MET A 99 -3.58 -14.16 11.03
N ASP A 100 -3.18 -12.91 11.26
CA ASP A 100 -4.05 -11.89 11.83
C ASP A 100 -5.34 -11.73 10.99
N PRO A 101 -6.52 -11.54 11.63
CA PRO A 101 -7.78 -11.39 10.91
C PRO A 101 -7.77 -10.29 9.83
N SER A 102 -7.04 -9.18 10.04
CA SER A 102 -6.92 -8.13 9.04
C SER A 102 -6.08 -8.56 7.83
N VAL A 103 -5.05 -9.39 8.03
CA VAL A 103 -4.29 -10.00 6.92
C VAL A 103 -5.19 -10.93 6.11
N MET A 104 -5.98 -11.78 6.78
CA MET A 104 -6.94 -12.67 6.13
C MET A 104 -8.04 -11.89 5.39
N PHE A 105 -8.50 -10.77 5.95
CA PHE A 105 -9.44 -9.88 5.29
C PHE A 105 -8.87 -9.26 4.02
N ILE A 106 -7.62 -8.76 4.06
CA ILE A 106 -6.93 -8.23 2.88
C ILE A 106 -6.78 -9.31 1.81
N PHE A 107 -6.43 -10.54 2.20
CA PHE A 107 -6.36 -11.66 1.27
C PHE A 107 -7.71 -11.92 0.58
N ALA A 108 -8.79 -12.00 1.37
CA ALA A 108 -10.14 -12.20 0.85
C ALA A 108 -10.60 -11.05 -0.07
N SER A 109 -10.32 -9.80 0.27
CA SER A 109 -10.70 -8.64 -0.54
C SER A 109 -9.99 -8.61 -1.90
N ILE A 110 -8.70 -8.98 -1.93
CA ILE A 110 -7.94 -9.12 -3.19
C ILE A 110 -8.55 -10.24 -4.05
N MET A 111 -8.92 -11.37 -3.46
CA MET A 111 -9.56 -12.47 -4.21
C MET A 111 -10.88 -12.03 -4.86
N ILE A 112 -11.74 -11.30 -4.13
CA ILE A 112 -12.98 -10.75 -4.68
C ILE A 112 -12.69 -9.80 -5.86
N GLY A 113 -11.71 -8.91 -5.70
CA GLY A 113 -11.28 -8.00 -6.77
C GLY A 113 -10.80 -8.73 -8.02
N LEU A 114 -10.02 -9.80 -7.86
CA LEU A 114 -9.56 -10.64 -8.98
C LEU A 114 -10.73 -11.30 -9.73
N VAL A 115 -11.76 -11.76 -9.02
CA VAL A 115 -12.97 -12.33 -9.64
C VAL A 115 -13.71 -11.28 -10.46
N PHE A 116 -13.84 -10.05 -9.96
CA PHE A 116 -14.49 -8.96 -10.69
C PHE A 116 -13.75 -8.62 -11.99
N THR A 117 -12.41 -8.60 -11.94
CA THR A 117 -11.58 -8.40 -13.12
C THR A 117 -11.71 -9.58 -14.10
N LYS A 118 -11.67 -10.83 -13.63
CA LYS A 118 -11.77 -12.02 -14.49
C LYS A 118 -13.14 -12.20 -15.15
N THR A 119 -14.22 -11.85 -14.46
CA THR A 119 -15.59 -11.90 -15.01
C THR A 119 -15.87 -10.79 -16.03
N GLY A 120 -14.99 -9.78 -16.10
CA GLY A 120 -15.16 -8.62 -16.97
C GLY A 120 -16.25 -7.65 -16.49
N LEU A 121 -16.76 -7.80 -15.26
CA LEU A 121 -17.79 -6.92 -14.68
C LEU A 121 -17.31 -5.47 -14.67
N THR A 122 -16.07 -5.24 -14.25
CA THR A 122 -15.43 -3.92 -14.23
C THR A 122 -15.41 -3.28 -15.61
N LYS A 123 -15.10 -4.05 -16.66
CA LYS A 123 -15.04 -3.60 -18.05
C LYS A 123 -16.44 -3.25 -18.57
N ARG A 124 -17.45 -4.07 -18.25
CA ARG A 124 -18.86 -3.81 -18.61
C ARG A 124 -19.39 -2.54 -17.96
N LEU A 125 -19.11 -2.32 -16.67
CA LEU A 125 -19.53 -1.12 -15.96
C LEU A 125 -18.94 0.13 -16.60
N ALA A 126 -17.66 0.07 -16.96
CA ALA A 126 -16.96 1.21 -17.53
C ALA A 126 -17.43 1.55 -18.96
N TYR A 127 -17.71 0.54 -19.81
CA TYR A 127 -18.35 0.78 -21.11
C TYR A 127 -19.78 1.30 -20.99
N LYS A 128 -20.55 0.79 -20.02
CA LYS A 128 -21.91 1.28 -19.77
C LYS A 128 -21.90 2.76 -19.36
N MET A 129 -20.95 3.18 -18.53
CA MET A 129 -20.77 4.60 -18.22
C MET A 129 -20.48 5.43 -19.48
N LEU A 130 -19.58 4.96 -20.35
CA LEU A 130 -19.23 5.71 -21.57
C LEU A 130 -20.45 5.92 -22.48
N SER A 131 -21.37 4.94 -22.52
CA SER A 131 -22.64 5.07 -23.26
C SER A 131 -23.60 6.13 -22.72
N ILE A 132 -23.45 6.54 -21.46
CA ILE A 132 -24.32 7.52 -20.77
C ILE A 132 -23.74 8.94 -20.87
N VAL A 133 -22.42 9.05 -20.90
CA VAL A 133 -21.67 10.28 -20.66
C VAL A 133 -21.55 11.20 -21.89
N GLY A 134 -21.78 10.65 -23.09
CA GLY A 134 -21.78 11.41 -24.35
C GLY A 134 -20.38 11.83 -24.81
N GLU A 135 -20.29 12.90 -25.60
CA GLU A 135 -19.07 13.31 -26.32
C GLU A 135 -18.31 14.48 -25.67
N LYS A 136 -18.87 15.10 -24.63
CA LYS A 136 -18.22 16.23 -23.95
C LYS A 136 -17.04 15.73 -23.12
N THR A 137 -15.84 16.26 -23.38
CA THR A 137 -14.60 15.90 -22.65
C THR A 137 -14.71 16.06 -21.13
N SER A 138 -15.42 17.09 -20.65
CA SER A 138 -15.69 17.28 -19.21
C SER A 138 -16.57 16.18 -18.62
N MET A 139 -17.58 15.72 -19.36
CA MET A 139 -18.44 14.62 -18.95
C MET A 139 -17.66 13.31 -18.96
N ILE A 140 -16.76 13.11 -19.94
CA ILE A 140 -15.86 11.94 -20.00
C ILE A 140 -14.99 11.86 -18.75
N TYR A 141 -14.40 12.99 -18.31
CA TYR A 141 -13.67 13.02 -17.03
C TYR A 141 -14.55 12.60 -15.87
N LEU A 142 -15.71 13.25 -15.72
CA LEU A 142 -16.63 12.97 -14.63
C LEU A 142 -17.01 11.49 -14.61
N GLY A 143 -17.42 10.93 -15.74
CA GLY A 143 -17.78 9.52 -15.86
C GLY A 143 -16.64 8.57 -15.50
N CYS A 144 -15.44 8.82 -16.02
CA CYS A 144 -14.26 8.00 -15.74
C CYS A 144 -13.89 8.03 -14.26
N PHE A 145 -13.94 9.21 -13.63
CA PHE A 145 -13.57 9.39 -12.24
C PHE A 145 -14.63 8.80 -11.30
N LEU A 146 -15.92 9.02 -11.56
CA LEU A 146 -17.00 8.41 -10.78
C LEU A 146 -16.96 6.88 -10.82
N VAL A 147 -16.70 6.29 -11.99
CA VAL A 147 -16.54 4.83 -12.13
C VAL A 147 -15.29 4.35 -11.39
N THR A 148 -14.17 5.06 -11.54
CA THR A 148 -12.92 4.71 -10.86
C THR A 148 -13.12 4.70 -9.34
N ALA A 149 -13.68 5.77 -8.77
CA ALA A 149 -13.99 5.85 -7.33
C ALA A 149 -14.94 4.73 -6.90
N THR A 150 -16.04 4.53 -7.63
CA THR A 150 -17.02 3.48 -7.29
C THR A 150 -16.39 2.09 -7.28
N LEU A 151 -15.54 1.77 -8.27
CA LEU A 151 -14.84 0.50 -8.33
C LEU A 151 -13.87 0.30 -7.17
N THR A 152 -13.20 1.37 -6.72
CA THR A 152 -12.27 1.29 -5.59
C THR A 152 -12.96 0.93 -4.27
N HIS A 153 -14.27 1.07 -4.16
CA HIS A 153 -15.01 0.61 -2.98
C HIS A 153 -15.12 -0.91 -2.89
N PHE A 154 -14.90 -1.63 -4.00
CA PHE A 154 -15.08 -3.08 -4.10
C PHE A 154 -13.77 -3.84 -4.35
N MET A 155 -12.71 -3.16 -4.77
CA MET A 155 -11.42 -3.77 -5.09
C MET A 155 -10.25 -2.81 -4.89
N ALA A 156 -9.05 -3.36 -4.76
CA ALA A 156 -7.83 -2.57 -4.57
C ALA A 156 -7.63 -1.53 -5.68
N HIS A 157 -7.24 -0.31 -5.30
CA HIS A 157 -6.98 0.79 -6.24
C HIS A 157 -6.00 0.45 -7.38
N THR A 158 -5.00 -0.40 -7.11
CA THR A 158 -4.07 -0.90 -8.14
C THR A 158 -4.78 -1.77 -9.19
N ALA A 159 -5.71 -2.63 -8.76
CA ALA A 159 -6.52 -3.44 -9.66
C ALA A 159 -7.52 -2.60 -10.47
N VAL A 160 -8.12 -1.58 -9.86
CA VAL A 160 -8.98 -0.62 -10.58
C VAL A 160 -8.17 0.12 -11.64
N ALA A 161 -7.02 0.70 -11.28
CA ALA A 161 -6.15 1.41 -12.21
C ALA A 161 -5.73 0.52 -13.38
N ALA A 162 -5.30 -0.72 -13.12
CA ALA A 162 -4.94 -1.68 -14.17
C ALA A 162 -6.11 -2.02 -15.10
N THR A 163 -7.35 -2.02 -14.59
CA THR A 163 -8.54 -2.35 -15.38
C THR A 163 -9.08 -1.17 -16.18
N ILE A 164 -9.01 0.03 -15.61
CA ILE A 164 -9.50 1.27 -16.23
C ILE A 164 -8.48 1.85 -17.22
N TYR A 165 -7.18 1.64 -17.01
CA TYR A 165 -6.13 2.18 -17.87
C TYR A 165 -6.32 1.86 -19.38
N PRO A 166 -6.58 0.59 -19.80
CA PRO A 166 -6.81 0.30 -21.22
C PRO A 166 -8.04 1.00 -21.79
N LEU A 167 -9.08 1.22 -20.98
CA LEU A 167 -10.26 1.97 -21.39
C LEU A 167 -9.93 3.44 -21.60
N LEU A 168 -9.22 4.07 -20.66
CA LEU A 168 -8.82 5.47 -20.80
C LEU A 168 -7.87 5.67 -21.98
N LEU A 169 -7.03 4.69 -22.29
CA LEU A 169 -6.20 4.68 -23.48
C LEU A 169 -7.03 4.61 -24.77
N ALA A 170 -8.07 3.76 -24.80
CA ALA A 170 -9.00 3.72 -25.93
C ALA A 170 -9.75 5.04 -26.10
N ILE A 171 -10.21 5.66 -25.01
CA ILE A 171 -10.84 6.98 -25.02
C ILE A 171 -9.83 8.04 -25.51
N TYR A 172 -8.62 8.04 -24.98
CA TYR A 172 -7.57 8.98 -25.37
C TYR A 172 -7.30 8.92 -26.88
N ASN A 173 -7.22 7.72 -27.47
CA ASN A 173 -6.98 7.56 -28.91
C ASN A 173 -8.13 8.07 -29.80
N LEU A 174 -9.35 8.21 -29.28
CA LEU A 174 -10.47 8.81 -30.02
C LEU A 174 -10.39 10.34 -30.10
N TYR A 175 -9.66 10.98 -29.18
CA TYR A 175 -9.60 12.44 -29.03
C TYR A 175 -8.18 13.02 -29.11
N GLY A 176 -7.15 12.17 -29.15
CA GLY A 176 -5.74 12.54 -29.15
C GLY A 176 -5.16 12.56 -30.55
N GLU A 177 -4.32 13.54 -30.84
CA GLU A 177 -3.42 13.49 -32.01
C GLU A 177 -2.28 12.51 -31.69
N GLU A 178 -1.98 11.58 -32.61
CA GLU A 178 -1.16 10.38 -32.37
C GLU A 178 0.26 10.63 -31.83
N ASP A 179 0.78 11.86 -31.92
CA ASP A 179 2.20 12.16 -31.65
C ASP A 179 2.50 13.12 -30.48
N LYS A 180 1.51 13.65 -29.75
CA LYS A 180 1.78 14.60 -28.65
C LYS A 180 0.89 14.40 -27.43
N PRO A 181 1.45 14.46 -26.19
CA PRO A 181 0.66 14.43 -24.96
C PRO A 181 -0.31 15.62 -24.89
N THR A 182 -1.61 15.36 -25.03
CA THR A 182 -2.63 16.41 -24.95
C THR A 182 -2.94 16.80 -23.50
N LYS A 183 -3.47 18.01 -23.29
CA LYS A 183 -4.00 18.42 -21.97
C LYS A 183 -5.12 17.47 -21.50
N PHE A 184 -5.89 16.93 -22.44
CA PHE A 184 -6.93 15.96 -22.17
C PHE A 184 -6.34 14.65 -21.60
N GLY A 185 -5.36 14.06 -22.28
CA GLY A 185 -4.70 12.85 -21.80
C GLY A 185 -4.03 13.03 -20.43
N LYS A 186 -3.30 14.13 -20.23
CA LYS A 186 -2.68 14.44 -18.94
C LYS A 186 -3.72 14.50 -17.81
N GLY A 187 -4.82 15.22 -18.01
CA GLY A 187 -5.91 15.28 -17.03
C GLY A 187 -6.54 13.91 -16.77
N LEU A 188 -6.72 13.10 -17.81
CA LEU A 188 -7.38 11.81 -17.73
C LEU A 188 -6.56 10.81 -16.89
N PHE A 189 -5.27 10.70 -17.17
CA PHE A 189 -4.39 9.75 -16.49
C PHE A 189 -3.97 10.22 -15.09
N ILE A 190 -3.68 11.52 -14.90
CA ILE A 190 -3.36 12.06 -13.57
C ILE A 190 -4.61 12.04 -12.68
N GLY A 191 -5.75 12.44 -13.21
CA GLY A 191 -7.02 12.42 -12.48
C GLY A 191 -7.42 11.00 -12.08
N MET A 192 -7.29 10.01 -12.97
CA MET A 192 -7.50 8.61 -12.61
C MET A 192 -6.61 8.18 -11.44
N ALA A 193 -5.32 8.52 -11.45
CA ALA A 193 -4.40 8.13 -10.38
C ALA A 193 -4.81 8.73 -9.03
N TYR A 194 -5.22 10.00 -9.02
CA TYR A 194 -5.68 10.69 -7.82
C TYR A 194 -7.00 10.12 -7.30
N VAL A 195 -7.99 9.97 -8.19
CA VAL A 195 -9.33 9.47 -7.88
C VAL A 195 -9.30 8.02 -7.42
N ALA A 196 -8.44 7.19 -8.01
CA ALA A 196 -8.23 5.82 -7.55
C ALA A 196 -7.71 5.77 -6.11
N GLY A 197 -6.81 6.70 -5.75
CA GLY A 197 -6.33 6.87 -4.39
C GLY A 197 -7.41 7.39 -3.44
N ALA A 198 -8.11 8.46 -3.83
CA ALA A 198 -9.15 9.11 -3.03
C ALA A 198 -10.34 8.18 -2.75
N GLY A 199 -10.90 7.52 -3.76
CA GLY A 199 -12.02 6.59 -3.57
C GLY A 199 -11.65 5.38 -2.72
N SER A 200 -10.38 4.96 -2.73
CA SER A 200 -9.94 3.75 -2.02
C SER A 200 -9.98 3.87 -0.49
N ILE A 201 -10.08 5.08 0.06
CA ILE A 201 -10.16 5.29 1.51
C ILE A 201 -11.55 5.01 2.06
N VAL A 202 -12.57 4.98 1.19
CA VAL A 202 -13.98 4.88 1.58
C VAL A 202 -14.30 3.52 2.21
N THR A 203 -13.71 2.42 1.73
CA THR A 203 -13.97 1.08 2.27
C THR A 203 -12.67 0.35 2.59
N LEU A 204 -12.76 -0.67 3.45
CA LEU A 204 -11.62 -1.55 3.75
C LEU A 204 -11.16 -2.40 2.56
N LEU A 205 -11.95 -2.47 1.48
CA LEU A 205 -11.63 -3.24 0.28
C LEU A 205 -10.70 -2.46 -0.67
N GLY A 206 -10.75 -1.12 -0.64
CA GLY A 206 -10.00 -0.26 -1.55
C GLY A 206 -8.53 -0.11 -1.22
N ALA A 207 -8.21 0.03 0.07
CA ALA A 207 -6.85 0.20 0.55
C ALA A 207 -6.56 -0.67 1.78
N ALA A 208 -5.55 -1.54 1.66
CA ALA A 208 -5.07 -2.41 2.74
C ALA A 208 -4.70 -1.65 4.03
N ARG A 209 -4.31 -0.38 3.89
CA ARG A 209 -3.97 0.53 5.00
C ARG A 209 -5.11 0.65 6.02
N GLY A 210 -6.37 0.71 5.57
CA GLY A 210 -7.52 0.83 6.46
C GLY A 210 -7.71 -0.41 7.34
N ALA A 211 -7.53 -1.60 6.78
CA ALA A 211 -7.71 -2.86 7.51
C ALA A 211 -6.62 -3.04 8.59
N VAL A 212 -5.39 -2.67 8.28
CA VAL A 212 -4.27 -2.67 9.23
C VAL A 212 -4.47 -1.59 10.31
N ALA A 213 -4.93 -0.40 9.94
CA ALA A 213 -5.17 0.69 10.89
C ALA A 213 -6.24 0.34 11.94
N ILE A 214 -7.33 -0.35 11.53
CA ILE A 214 -8.36 -0.81 12.48
C ILE A 214 -7.80 -1.86 13.45
N SER A 215 -6.95 -2.78 12.99
CA SER A 215 -6.29 -3.77 13.85
C SER A 215 -5.45 -3.06 14.92
N PHE A 216 -4.54 -2.16 14.52
CA PHE A 216 -3.76 -1.37 15.48
C PHE A 216 -4.61 -0.51 16.41
N PHE A 217 -5.68 0.10 15.90
CA PHE A 217 -6.60 0.90 16.72
C PHE A 217 -7.29 0.05 17.79
N SER A 218 -7.74 -1.15 17.41
CA SER A 218 -8.35 -2.11 18.33
C SER A 218 -7.36 -2.54 19.41
N ASP A 219 -6.11 -2.82 19.04
CA ASP A 219 -5.07 -3.25 19.98
C ASP A 219 -4.66 -2.16 20.98
N ILE A 220 -4.58 -0.90 20.52
CA ILE A 220 -4.14 0.23 21.35
C ILE A 220 -5.28 0.78 22.22
N VAL A 221 -6.47 0.94 21.65
CA VAL A 221 -7.60 1.65 22.29
C VAL A 221 -8.58 0.66 22.95
N GLY A 222 -8.53 -0.62 22.60
CA GLY A 222 -9.47 -1.63 23.09
C GLY A 222 -10.89 -1.47 22.51
N ARG A 223 -11.03 -0.77 21.38
CA ARG A 223 -12.32 -0.55 20.68
C ARG A 223 -12.23 -1.04 19.25
N SER A 224 -13.17 -1.89 18.84
CA SER A 224 -13.29 -2.33 17.46
C SER A 224 -14.13 -1.36 16.64
N VAL A 225 -13.72 -1.12 15.40
CA VAL A 225 -14.47 -0.36 14.40
C VAL A 225 -14.96 -1.32 13.34
N SER A 226 -16.25 -1.28 13.02
CA SER A 226 -16.81 -2.18 12.01
C SER A 226 -16.52 -1.68 10.58
N PHE A 227 -16.63 -2.59 9.60
CA PHE A 227 -16.49 -2.25 8.17
C PHE A 227 -17.41 -1.09 7.75
N PHE A 228 -18.69 -1.17 8.14
CA PHE A 228 -19.69 -0.18 7.75
C PHE A 228 -19.52 1.15 8.50
N GLU A 229 -19.08 1.10 9.75
CA GLU A 229 -18.81 2.29 10.56
C GLU A 229 -17.67 3.11 9.96
N LEU A 230 -16.52 2.47 9.67
CA LEU A 230 -15.43 3.17 8.98
C LEU A 230 -15.93 3.72 7.64
N SER A 231 -16.66 2.90 6.88
CA SER A 231 -17.12 3.30 5.55
C SER A 231 -18.07 4.49 5.61
N TYR A 232 -18.95 4.56 6.60
CA TYR A 232 -19.87 5.68 6.79
C TYR A 232 -19.12 6.99 7.04
N TYR A 233 -18.09 6.98 7.88
CA TYR A 233 -17.29 8.17 8.17
C TYR A 233 -16.34 8.55 7.03
N MET A 234 -15.78 7.57 6.33
CA MET A 234 -14.84 7.82 5.22
C MET A 234 -15.53 8.15 3.90
N PHE A 235 -16.80 7.78 3.73
CA PHE A 235 -17.57 8.07 2.52
C PHE A 235 -17.59 9.56 2.14
N PRO A 236 -17.99 10.51 3.02
CA PRO A 236 -17.99 11.92 2.67
C PRO A 236 -16.58 12.43 2.38
N ILE A 237 -15.57 11.98 3.13
CA ILE A 237 -14.18 12.42 2.94
C ILE A 237 -13.65 11.96 1.57
N GLY A 238 -13.81 10.68 1.25
CA GLY A 238 -13.36 10.11 -0.02
C GLY A 238 -14.04 10.77 -1.21
N TRP A 239 -15.36 10.98 -1.15
CA TRP A 239 -16.10 11.62 -2.25
C TRP A 239 -15.89 13.13 -2.38
N ILE A 240 -15.52 13.84 -1.31
CA ILE A 240 -15.08 15.24 -1.41
C ILE A 240 -13.72 15.35 -2.10
N MET A 241 -12.86 14.33 -1.93
CA MET A 241 -11.56 14.28 -2.57
C MET A 241 -11.63 13.88 -4.06
N VAL A 242 -12.66 13.16 -4.48
CA VAL A 242 -12.88 12.71 -5.88
C VAL A 242 -13.38 13.86 -6.74
#